data_AF-A0A9N9E7A0-F1
#
_entry.id   AF-A0A9N9E7A0-F1
#
_cell.length_a   1.000
_cell.length_b   1.000
_cell.length_c   1.000
_cell.angle_alpha   90.00
_cell.angle_beta   90.00
_cell.angle_gamma   90.00
#
_symmetry.space_group_name_H-M   'P 1'
#
loop_
_entity.id
_entity.type
_entity.pdbx_description
1 polymer ?
#
loop_
_entity_poly.entity_id
_entity_poly.type
_entity_poly.pdbx_seq_one_letter_code
_entity_poly.pdbx_strand_id
1 'polypeptide(L)'
;KYPITTAHLKKADDLFNKYDKDKNGYLEMNELKEMFEDIDKRLTSLPATAQVAHQQGKYLGKKFNQLALAEKTNIIPSHLKEDTLSTNPEDQLAPFAYAHLGSLAYIGNAAVADFGMGWTWMGGLSAVYLWRSVYFSEQVSLRTRALLALDWTK
;
A
#
# COMPACT_ATOMS: atom_id res chain seq x y z
N LYS A 1 -29.04 11.00 -13.27
CA LYS A 1 -27.77 11.27 -13.99
C LYS A 1 -26.66 11.25 -12.94
N TYR A 2 -25.77 10.26 -12.92
CA TYR A 2 -24.78 10.05 -11.85
C TYR A 2 -23.43 10.71 -12.22
N PRO A 3 -23.10 11.90 -11.67
CA PRO A 3 -21.94 12.70 -12.11
C PRO A 3 -20.58 12.12 -11.67
N ILE A 4 -20.56 11.25 -10.66
CA ILE A 4 -19.33 10.57 -10.21
C ILE A 4 -18.96 9.46 -11.21
N THR A 5 -19.96 8.78 -11.77
CA THR A 5 -19.77 7.68 -12.74
C THR A 5 -19.21 8.18 -14.07
N THR A 6 -19.50 9.41 -14.49
CA THR A 6 -19.00 9.96 -15.77
C THR A 6 -17.47 10.07 -15.83
N ALA A 7 -16.80 10.36 -14.71
CA ALA A 7 -15.33 10.42 -14.68
C ALA A 7 -14.70 9.01 -14.77
N HIS A 8 -15.31 8.02 -14.11
CA HIS A 8 -14.86 6.62 -14.19
C HIS A 8 -15.17 5.99 -15.55
N LEU A 9 -16.33 6.31 -16.14
CA LEU A 9 -16.71 5.87 -17.48
C LEU A 9 -15.77 6.43 -18.54
N LYS A 10 -15.39 7.71 -18.44
CA LYS A 10 -14.45 8.31 -19.40
C LYS A 10 -13.08 7.61 -19.37
N LYS A 11 -12.57 7.26 -18.18
CA LYS A 11 -11.34 6.47 -18.05
C LYS A 11 -11.48 5.06 -18.63
N ALA A 12 -12.65 4.44 -18.49
CA ALA A 12 -12.93 3.13 -19.07
C ALA A 12 -12.98 3.20 -20.59
N ASP A 13 -13.62 4.23 -21.16
CA ASP A 13 -13.65 4.47 -22.62
C ASP A 13 -12.25 4.73 -23.18
N ASP A 14 -11.43 5.53 -22.49
CA ASP A 14 -10.04 5.79 -22.89
C ASP A 14 -9.21 4.49 -22.85
N LEU A 15 -9.46 3.62 -21.86
CA LEU A 15 -8.80 2.31 -21.77
C LEU A 15 -9.26 1.38 -22.89
N PHE A 16 -10.56 1.34 -23.15
CA PHE A 16 -11.17 0.52 -24.19
C PHE A 16 -10.62 0.88 -25.57
N ASN A 17 -10.67 2.16 -25.93
CA ASN A 17 -10.14 2.67 -27.21
C ASN A 17 -8.63 2.49 -27.37
N LYS A 18 -7.88 2.34 -26.26
CA LYS A 18 -6.44 2.09 -26.30
C LYS A 18 -6.12 0.65 -26.71
N TYR A 19 -6.94 -0.32 -26.30
CA TYR A 19 -6.68 -1.75 -26.53
C TYR A 19 -7.50 -2.35 -27.68
N ASP A 20 -8.62 -1.72 -28.07
CA ASP A 20 -9.37 -2.02 -29.30
C ASP A 20 -8.57 -1.51 -30.52
N LYS A 21 -7.70 -2.37 -31.07
CA LYS A 21 -6.77 -2.02 -32.15
C LYS A 21 -7.47 -1.98 -33.51
N ASP A 22 -8.46 -2.83 -33.70
CA ASP A 22 -9.22 -2.93 -34.95
C ASP A 22 -10.45 -2.01 -34.99
N LYS A 23 -10.78 -1.37 -33.87
CA LYS A 23 -11.90 -0.42 -33.70
C LYS A 23 -13.25 -1.06 -34.01
N ASN A 24 -13.38 -2.35 -33.75
CA ASN A 24 -14.60 -3.08 -34.03
C ASN A 24 -15.70 -2.85 -32.95
N GLY A 25 -15.36 -2.16 -31.85
CA GLY A 25 -16.28 -1.86 -30.76
C GLY A 25 -16.41 -2.98 -29.72
N TYR A 26 -15.55 -4.00 -29.77
CA TYR A 26 -15.41 -5.10 -28.83
C TYR A 26 -13.92 -5.36 -28.54
N LEU A 27 -13.60 -5.98 -27.40
CA LEU A 27 -12.24 -6.46 -27.13
C LEU A 27 -12.18 -7.95 -27.41
N GLU A 28 -11.43 -8.34 -28.43
CA GLU A 28 -11.18 -9.75 -28.70
C GLU A 28 -10.27 -10.37 -27.64
N MET A 29 -10.26 -11.71 -27.52
CA MET A 29 -9.48 -12.42 -26.49
C MET A 29 -7.99 -12.02 -26.48
N ASN A 30 -7.42 -11.75 -27.64
CA ASN A 30 -6.01 -11.33 -27.76
C ASN A 30 -5.79 -9.91 -27.20
N GLU A 31 -6.69 -8.98 -27.51
CA GLU A 31 -6.63 -7.59 -27.04
C GLU A 31 -6.93 -7.50 -25.54
N LEU A 32 -7.90 -8.30 -25.07
CA LEU A 32 -8.23 -8.44 -23.66
C LEU A 32 -7.05 -9.02 -22.87
N LYS A 33 -6.36 -10.02 -23.41
CA LYS A 33 -5.14 -10.58 -22.82
C LYS A 33 -4.04 -9.53 -22.73
N GLU A 34 -3.79 -8.79 -23.80
CA GLU A 34 -2.80 -7.71 -23.83
C GLU A 34 -3.14 -6.60 -22.82
N MET A 35 -4.42 -6.23 -22.73
CA MET A 35 -4.92 -5.30 -21.71
C MET A 35 -4.65 -5.82 -20.30
N PHE A 36 -4.96 -7.08 -20.00
CA PHE A 36 -4.72 -7.68 -18.69
C PHE A 36 -3.23 -7.78 -18.36
N GLU A 37 -2.38 -8.16 -19.31
CA GLU A 37 -0.92 -8.18 -19.10
C GLU A 37 -0.37 -6.78 -18.78
N ASP A 38 -0.84 -5.74 -19.49
CA ASP A 38 -0.45 -4.36 -19.23
C ASP A 38 -0.97 -3.82 -17.89
N ILE A 39 -2.19 -4.21 -17.51
CA ILE A 39 -2.78 -3.88 -16.21
C ILE A 39 -1.99 -4.57 -15.09
N ASP A 40 -1.68 -5.86 -15.24
CA ASP A 40 -0.97 -6.65 -14.24
C ASP A 40 0.46 -6.12 -14.02
N LYS A 41 1.18 -5.76 -15.09
CA LYS A 41 2.48 -5.06 -15.01
C LYS A 41 2.42 -3.73 -14.22
N ARG A 42 1.25 -3.07 -14.19
CA ARG A 42 1.04 -1.80 -13.48
C ARG A 42 0.50 -2.01 -12.06
N LEU A 43 -0.11 -3.16 -11.76
CA LEU A 43 -0.93 -3.36 -10.56
C LEU A 43 -0.14 -3.56 -9.26
N THR A 44 1.18 -3.68 -9.27
CA THR A 44 1.92 -3.97 -8.03
C THR A 44 3.23 -3.20 -7.86
N SER A 45 3.30 -1.95 -8.34
CA SER A 45 4.35 -1.03 -7.86
C SER A 45 3.83 -0.19 -6.70
N LEU A 46 3.80 -0.79 -5.50
CA LEU A 46 3.72 0.01 -4.28
C LEU A 46 4.92 0.96 -4.24
N PRO A 47 4.77 2.18 -3.71
CA PRO A 47 5.86 3.14 -3.71
C PRO A 47 7.04 2.59 -2.88
N ALA A 48 8.27 2.84 -3.34
CA ALA A 48 9.50 2.37 -2.68
C ALA A 48 9.79 3.19 -1.40
N THR A 49 8.93 3.09 -0.40
CA THR A 49 9.02 3.82 0.87
C THR A 49 9.27 2.88 2.05
N ALA A 50 9.91 3.42 3.09
CA ALA A 50 10.13 2.69 4.35
C ALA A 50 8.82 2.19 4.98
N GLN A 51 7.72 2.94 4.79
CA GLN A 51 6.40 2.54 5.25
C GLN A 51 5.90 1.26 4.56
N VAL A 52 6.02 1.18 3.23
CA VAL A 52 5.66 -0.02 2.47
C VAL A 52 6.51 -1.20 2.94
N ALA A 53 7.83 -1.02 3.06
CA ALA A 53 8.73 -2.06 3.53
C ALA A 53 8.38 -2.53 4.97
N HIS A 54 8.06 -1.61 5.87
CA HIS A 54 7.66 -1.92 7.24
C HIS A 54 6.36 -2.77 7.28
N GLN A 55 5.34 -2.36 6.51
CA GLN A 55 4.07 -3.09 6.46
C GLN A 55 4.23 -4.46 5.80
N GLN A 56 4.99 -4.56 4.71
CA GLN A 56 5.30 -5.82 4.04
C GLN A 56 6.07 -6.77 4.97
N GLY A 57 7.07 -6.26 5.69
CA GLY A 57 7.83 -7.06 6.67
C GLY A 57 6.94 -7.59 7.80
N LYS A 58 6.05 -6.76 8.35
CA LYS A 58 5.08 -7.17 9.37
C LYS A 58 4.10 -8.22 8.85
N TYR A 59 3.63 -8.07 7.61
CA TYR A 59 2.73 -9.04 6.97
C TYR A 59 3.43 -10.37 6.73
N LEU A 60 4.63 -10.36 6.13
CA LEU A 60 5.41 -11.56 5.85
C LEU A 60 5.77 -12.32 7.12
N GLY A 61 6.19 -11.62 8.18
CA GLY A 61 6.49 -12.25 9.48
C GLY A 61 5.27 -12.98 10.05
N LYS A 62 4.08 -12.37 9.97
CA LYS A 62 2.83 -13.04 10.37
C LYS A 62 2.49 -14.23 9.46
N LYS A 63 2.66 -14.07 8.14
CA LYS A 63 2.37 -15.10 7.15
C LYS A 63 3.22 -16.35 7.39
N PHE A 64 4.53 -16.18 7.56
CA PHE A 64 5.45 -17.29 7.84
C PHE A 64 5.14 -17.98 9.16
N ASN A 65 4.81 -17.22 10.22
CA ASN A 65 4.39 -17.82 11.48
C ASN A 65 3.11 -18.65 11.34
N GLN A 66 2.14 -18.17 10.56
CA GLN A 66 0.88 -18.90 10.31
C GLN A 66 1.10 -20.17 9.49
N LEU A 67 1.94 -20.10 8.45
CA LEU A 67 2.29 -21.28 7.66
C LEU A 67 3.03 -22.34 8.49
N ALA A 68 4.00 -21.93 9.31
CA ALA A 68 4.71 -22.85 10.20
C ALA A 68 3.80 -23.52 11.24
N LEU A 69 2.79 -22.78 11.74
CA LEU A 69 1.78 -23.34 12.64
C LEU A 69 0.84 -24.31 11.93
N ALA A 70 0.40 -23.99 10.72
CA ALA A 70 -0.46 -24.85 9.91
C ALA A 70 0.25 -26.17 9.58
N GLU A 71 1.52 -26.12 9.21
CA GLU A 71 2.34 -27.32 8.97
C GLU A 71 2.48 -28.19 10.23
N LYS A 72 2.71 -27.57 11.39
CA LYS A 72 2.92 -28.30 12.65
C LYS A 72 1.64 -28.93 13.21
N THR A 73 0.49 -28.28 13.02
CA THR A 73 -0.76 -28.65 13.72
C THR A 73 -1.83 -29.22 12.80
N ASN A 74 -1.69 -29.13 11.47
CA ASN A 74 -2.74 -29.38 10.49
C ASN A 74 -4.03 -28.56 10.72
N ILE A 75 -3.95 -27.48 11.52
CA ILE A 75 -5.08 -26.59 11.81
C ILE A 75 -4.87 -25.30 11.01
N ILE A 76 -5.81 -25.03 10.12
CA ILE A 76 -5.90 -23.76 9.40
C ILE A 76 -6.44 -22.70 10.37
N PRO A 77 -5.76 -21.56 10.59
CA PRO A 77 -6.28 -20.48 11.42
C PRO A 77 -7.68 -20.02 10.99
N SER A 78 -8.62 -19.90 11.93
CA SER A 78 -10.06 -19.66 11.70
C SER A 78 -10.43 -18.30 11.08
N HIS A 79 -9.48 -17.39 10.88
CA HIS A 79 -9.68 -16.10 10.21
C HIS A 79 -9.45 -16.14 8.70
N LEU A 80 -9.14 -17.31 8.14
CA LEU A 80 -8.91 -17.52 6.72
C LEU A 80 -10.22 -17.88 6.04
N LYS A 81 -10.48 -17.30 4.88
CA LYS A 81 -11.67 -17.63 4.09
C LYS A 81 -11.63 -19.14 3.80
N GLU A 82 -12.70 -19.85 4.17
CA GLU A 82 -12.98 -21.19 3.65
C GLU A 82 -13.24 -21.08 2.15
N ASP A 83 -12.17 -20.97 1.35
CA ASP A 83 -12.25 -21.25 -0.07
C ASP A 83 -11.82 -22.71 -0.25
N THR A 84 -12.81 -23.59 -0.39
CA THR A 84 -12.69 -25.06 -0.35
C THR A 84 -12.02 -25.67 -1.58
N LEU A 85 -11.44 -24.84 -2.45
CA LEU A 85 -10.88 -25.23 -3.76
C LEU A 85 -9.34 -25.20 -3.83
N SER A 86 -8.65 -24.61 -2.84
CA SER A 86 -7.18 -24.48 -2.89
C SER A 86 -6.48 -25.52 -2.02
N THR A 87 -5.74 -26.43 -2.65
CA THR A 87 -4.94 -27.48 -2.02
C THR A 87 -3.71 -26.95 -1.28
N ASN A 88 -3.29 -25.70 -1.54
CA ASN A 88 -2.14 -25.09 -0.91
C ASN A 88 -2.55 -24.14 0.25
N PRO A 89 -1.94 -24.27 1.44
CA PRO A 89 -2.24 -23.41 2.59
C PRO A 89 -1.84 -21.94 2.38
N GLU A 90 -1.01 -21.65 1.37
CA GLU A 90 -0.58 -20.29 1.03
C GLU A 90 -1.67 -19.43 0.38
N ASP A 91 -2.62 -20.07 -0.31
CA ASP A 91 -3.72 -19.43 -1.05
C ASP A 91 -4.89 -19.04 -0.13
N GLN A 92 -4.97 -19.67 1.05
CA GLN A 92 -5.99 -19.37 2.05
C GLN A 92 -5.70 -18.06 2.81
N LEU A 93 -4.46 -17.57 2.72
CA LEU A 93 -3.98 -16.36 3.39
C LEU A 93 -4.31 -15.10 2.58
N ALA A 94 -5.01 -14.16 3.22
CA ALA A 94 -5.38 -12.90 2.60
C ALA A 94 -4.15 -12.19 2.00
N PRO A 95 -4.25 -11.62 0.78
CA PRO A 95 -3.14 -10.93 0.14
C PRO A 95 -2.76 -9.66 0.92
N PHE A 96 -1.53 -9.19 0.72
CA PHE A 96 -1.07 -7.96 1.32
C PHE A 96 -1.89 -6.75 0.82
N ALA A 97 -2.46 -5.99 1.74
CA ALA A 97 -3.13 -4.73 1.45
C ALA A 97 -2.33 -3.57 2.05
N TYR A 98 -1.83 -2.68 1.20
CA TYR A 98 -1.10 -1.50 1.65
C TYR A 98 -2.06 -0.46 2.25
N ALA A 99 -1.75 -0.01 3.46
CA ALA A 99 -2.44 1.10 4.10
C ALA A 99 -1.56 2.36 4.01
N HIS A 100 -1.94 3.33 3.19
CA HIS A 100 -1.25 4.61 3.12
C HIS A 100 -1.57 5.44 4.38
N LEU A 101 -0.53 5.87 5.10
CA LEU A 101 -0.66 6.55 6.41
C LEU A 101 -0.39 8.05 6.29
N GLY A 102 -0.06 8.52 5.09
CA GLY A 102 0.34 9.89 4.86
C GLY A 102 1.78 10.02 4.39
N SER A 103 2.22 11.26 4.23
CA SER A 103 3.61 11.62 3.94
C SER A 103 4.00 12.86 4.74
N LEU A 104 5.25 12.93 5.20
CA LEU A 104 5.76 14.08 5.93
C LEU A 104 7.07 14.58 5.29
N ALA A 105 7.21 15.89 5.12
CA ALA A 105 8.38 16.52 4.54
C ALA A 105 8.81 17.75 5.35
N TYR A 106 10.08 17.81 5.70
CA TYR A 106 10.71 18.99 6.28
C TYR A 106 11.23 19.91 5.17
N ILE A 107 10.93 21.21 5.25
CA ILE A 107 11.23 22.20 4.19
C ILE A 107 12.04 23.38 4.76
N GLY A 108 12.87 23.12 5.76
CA GLY A 108 13.62 24.16 6.48
C GLY A 108 12.80 24.73 7.64
N ASN A 109 12.35 25.97 7.58
CA ASN A 109 11.65 26.59 8.72
C ASN A 109 10.20 26.11 8.94
N ALA A 110 9.78 25.09 8.19
CA ALA A 110 8.43 24.57 8.17
C ALA A 110 8.43 23.08 7.85
N ALA A 111 7.31 22.42 8.13
CA ALA A 111 7.06 21.06 7.68
C ALA A 111 5.66 20.94 7.09
N VAL A 112 5.52 19.99 6.18
CA VAL A 112 4.26 19.61 5.55
C VAL A 112 3.97 18.16 5.91
N ALA A 113 2.74 17.90 6.36
CA ALA A 113 2.21 16.58 6.61
C ALA A 113 0.93 16.40 5.78
N ASP A 114 0.87 15.31 5.03
CA ASP A 114 -0.35 14.77 4.44
C ASP A 114 -0.73 13.55 5.28
N PHE A 115 -1.95 13.48 5.81
CA PHE A 115 -2.40 12.37 6.66
C PHE A 115 -3.21 11.31 5.89
N GLY A 116 -3.28 11.42 4.55
CA GLY A 116 -4.21 10.61 3.75
C GLY A 116 -5.65 11.09 3.93
N MET A 117 -6.53 10.78 2.98
CA MET A 117 -7.92 11.28 2.91
C MET A 117 -8.07 12.77 2.56
N GLY A 118 -7.02 13.38 1.99
CA GLY A 118 -7.07 14.77 1.49
C GLY A 118 -6.86 15.85 2.55
N TRP A 119 -6.52 15.45 3.79
CA TRP A 119 -6.10 16.38 4.83
C TRP A 119 -4.60 16.64 4.77
N THR A 120 -4.26 17.87 4.45
CA THR A 120 -2.89 18.38 4.44
C THR A 120 -2.72 19.46 5.49
N TRP A 121 -1.62 19.40 6.22
CA TRP A 121 -1.24 20.38 7.23
C TRP A 121 0.16 20.88 6.91
N MET A 122 0.25 22.18 6.62
CA MET A 122 1.51 22.90 6.52
C MET A 122 1.63 23.86 7.69
N GLY A 123 2.79 23.92 8.33
CA GLY A 123 3.05 24.84 9.43
C GLY A 123 4.53 25.13 9.61
N GLY A 124 4.82 26.21 10.33
CA GLY A 124 6.17 26.53 10.79
C GLY A 124 6.56 25.64 11.97
N LEU A 125 6.71 26.25 13.15
CA LEU A 125 7.21 25.58 14.36
C LEU A 125 6.38 24.34 14.76
N SER A 126 5.05 24.44 14.76
CA SER A 126 4.16 23.35 15.19
C SER A 126 4.28 22.10 14.31
N ALA A 127 4.36 22.28 12.99
CA ALA A 127 4.54 21.17 12.07
C ALA A 127 5.94 20.56 12.17
N VAL A 128 6.97 21.37 12.44
CA VAL A 128 8.34 20.87 12.69
C VAL A 128 8.38 19.98 13.93
N TYR A 129 7.69 20.36 15.01
CA TYR A 129 7.59 19.50 16.19
C TYR A 129 6.80 18.23 15.93
N LEU A 130 5.68 18.31 15.18
CA LEU A 130 4.93 17.13 14.75
C LEU A 130 5.82 16.17 13.95
N TRP A 131 6.56 16.69 12.97
CA TRP A 131 7.53 15.93 12.18
C TRP A 131 8.56 15.24 13.08
N ARG A 132 9.17 15.96 14.02
CA ARG A 132 10.13 15.38 14.99
C ARG A 132 9.50 14.28 15.84
N SER A 133 8.26 14.47 16.30
CA SER A 133 7.54 13.47 17.11
C SER A 133 7.32 12.16 16.35
N VAL A 134 6.89 12.23 15.09
CA VAL A 134 6.69 11.04 14.24
C VAL A 134 8.02 10.34 13.98
N TYR A 135 9.07 11.08 13.62
CA TYR A 135 10.40 10.50 13.41
C TYR A 135 10.95 9.84 14.67
N PHE A 136 10.67 10.41 15.85
CA PHE A 136 11.08 9.87 17.13
C PHE A 136 10.30 8.61 17.53
N SER A 137 9.03 8.48 17.14
CA SER A 137 8.23 7.28 17.41
C SER A 137 8.57 6.11 16.47
N GLU A 138 8.92 6.40 15.22
CA GLU A 138 9.25 5.39 14.18
C GLU A 138 10.64 4.76 14.35
N GLN A 139 11.45 5.24 15.30
CA GLN A 139 12.76 4.64 15.57
C GLN A 139 12.64 3.25 16.19
N VAL A 140 13.42 2.31 15.65
CA VAL A 140 13.38 0.89 16.01
C VAL A 140 13.97 0.61 17.40
N SER A 141 14.85 1.46 17.94
CA SER A 141 15.56 1.19 19.19
C SER A 141 15.56 2.36 20.18
N LEU A 142 15.59 2.05 21.48
CA LEU A 142 15.74 3.07 22.52
C LEU A 142 17.07 3.82 22.43
N ARG A 143 18.15 3.14 22.00
CA ARG A 143 19.47 3.74 21.81
C ARG A 143 19.43 4.84 20.75
N THR A 144 18.86 4.55 19.58
CA THR A 144 18.75 5.54 18.49
C THR A 144 17.84 6.70 18.89
N ARG A 145 16.76 6.43 19.62
CA ARG A 145 15.90 7.48 20.19
C ARG A 145 16.66 8.40 21.14
N ALA A 146 17.43 7.85 22.08
CA ALA A 146 18.22 8.65 23.00
C ALA A 146 19.29 9.50 22.29
N LEU A 147 19.98 8.93 21.30
CA LEU A 147 20.96 9.66 20.48
C LEU A 147 20.33 10.84 19.72
N LEU A 148 19.17 10.63 19.10
CA LEU A 148 18.41 11.69 18.41
C LEU A 148 17.96 12.80 19.37
N ALA A 149 17.47 12.44 20.56
CA ALA A 149 17.06 13.42 21.56
C ALA A 149 18.24 14.30 21.99
N LEU A 150 19.41 13.70 22.24
CA LEU A 150 20.62 14.44 22.62
C LEU A 150 21.10 15.36 21.48
N ASP A 151 21.08 14.88 20.24
CA ASP A 151 21.50 15.67 19.07
C ASP A 151 20.60 16.90 18.85
N TRP A 152 19.30 16.78 19.11
CA TRP A 152 18.36 17.91 19.02
C TRP A 152 18.43 18.89 20.20
N THR A 153 19.04 18.51 21.31
CA THR A 153 19.23 19.40 22.48
C THR A 153 20.50 20.23 22.44
N LYS A 154 21.46 19.86 21.57
CA LYS A 154 22.72 20.57 21.39
C LYS A 154 22.53 21.84 20.57
#